data_AF-A0A0G1AGI8-F1
#
_entry.id   AF-A0A0G1AGI8-F1
#
_cell.length_a   1.000
_cell.length_b   1.000
_cell.length_c   1.000
_cell.angle_alpha   90.00
_cell.angle_beta   90.00
_cell.angle_gamma   90.00
#
_symmetry.space_group_name_H-M   'P 1'
#
loop_
_entity.id
_entity.type
_entity.pdbx_description
1 polymer ?
#
loop_
_entity_poly.entity_id
_entity_poly.type
_entity_poly.pdbx_seq_one_letter_code
_entity_poly.pdbx_strand_id
1 'polypeptide(L)'
;MKAKIVVFVVVLLVFATAGIVLAEAYGESSCDNRISLVFPGPLEEPASWTSTDQSVLNTALGSYSLVGRAFILSHGNFTLDGVPVSNTYSCYYTGGYYPPQSRVDEITAGLAPDECIFVEESGTIRVNTPVNGSCILPAIPTPTSTPTTVPTKTATPTATATPTTVPTATPTATLEPSPTATEIPVRLVLEGGINKPSDNGDSGWVPMQNGSSANIVTQFNYDTVPAAYSEPGTTIKLVVWIDKESDPTILNGTGTFEWNAAGYWDFTIMATNGLAEIKLVSSPSGLPGKFIKVEAWVGNQAHQTWQATVSKGVYEVFLPLILR
;
A
#
# COMPACT_ATOMS: atom_id res chain seq x y z
N MET A 1 -41.91 -49.74 22.42
CA MET A 1 -41.97 -48.99 21.13
C MET A 1 -42.49 -47.55 21.29
N LYS A 2 -42.09 -46.79 22.33
CA LYS A 2 -42.51 -45.37 22.49
C LYS A 2 -41.36 -44.38 22.72
N ALA A 3 -40.15 -44.84 23.06
CA ALA A 3 -39.01 -43.96 23.30
C ALA A 3 -38.22 -43.57 22.04
N LYS A 4 -38.27 -44.37 20.97
CA LYS A 4 -37.48 -44.11 19.74
C LYS A 4 -38.13 -43.10 18.77
N ILE A 5 -39.44 -42.88 18.88
CA ILE A 5 -40.16 -41.90 18.04
C ILE A 5 -39.97 -40.47 18.56
N VAL A 6 -39.81 -40.29 19.88
CA VAL A 6 -39.59 -38.96 20.47
C VAL A 6 -38.21 -38.40 20.12
N VAL A 7 -37.17 -39.26 20.05
CA VAL A 7 -35.83 -38.81 19.67
C VAL A 7 -35.77 -38.40 18.20
N PHE A 8 -36.51 -39.09 17.32
CA PHE A 8 -36.52 -38.73 15.90
C PHE A 8 -37.27 -37.41 15.62
N VAL A 9 -38.34 -37.12 16.39
CA VAL A 9 -39.06 -35.84 16.28
C VAL A 9 -38.26 -34.68 16.86
N VAL A 10 -37.49 -34.89 17.93
CA VAL A 10 -36.61 -33.85 18.49
C VAL A 10 -35.42 -33.55 17.58
N VAL A 11 -34.82 -34.57 16.95
CA VAL A 11 -33.74 -34.34 15.97
C VAL A 11 -34.27 -33.66 14.70
N LEU A 12 -35.47 -34.00 14.22
CA LEU A 12 -36.06 -33.34 13.05
C LEU A 12 -36.46 -31.87 13.32
N LEU A 13 -36.88 -31.53 14.55
CA LEU A 13 -37.20 -30.15 14.93
C LEU A 13 -35.95 -29.28 15.18
N VAL A 14 -34.83 -29.91 15.56
CA VAL A 14 -33.53 -29.22 15.66
C VAL A 14 -32.94 -28.95 14.27
N PHE A 15 -33.21 -29.79 13.25
CA PHE A 15 -32.77 -29.54 11.87
C PHE A 15 -33.73 -28.65 11.05
N ALA A 16 -35.01 -28.55 11.42
CA ALA A 16 -35.97 -27.68 10.73
C ALA A 16 -35.88 -26.18 11.11
N THR A 17 -35.09 -25.83 12.14
CA THR A 17 -34.80 -24.43 12.52
C THR A 17 -33.40 -23.96 12.09
N ALA A 18 -32.58 -24.86 11.51
CA ALA A 18 -31.27 -24.55 10.94
C ALA A 18 -31.32 -24.23 9.44
N GLY A 19 -32.52 -23.95 8.90
CA GLY A 19 -32.72 -23.38 7.57
C GLY A 19 -32.74 -21.86 7.61
N ILE A 20 -31.71 -21.25 8.19
CA ILE A 20 -31.48 -19.82 8.05
C ILE A 20 -30.57 -19.66 6.84
N VAL A 21 -31.14 -19.12 5.76
CA VAL A 21 -30.40 -18.41 4.72
C VAL A 21 -29.32 -17.60 5.42
N LEU A 22 -28.04 -17.78 5.06
CA LEU A 22 -26.95 -16.92 5.50
C LEU A 22 -27.21 -15.49 4.97
N ALA A 23 -28.13 -14.80 5.62
CA ALA A 23 -28.09 -13.36 5.74
C ALA A 23 -26.97 -13.09 6.74
N GLU A 24 -25.92 -12.44 6.26
CA GLU A 24 -24.88 -11.87 7.09
C GLU A 24 -25.56 -11.15 8.26
N ALA A 25 -25.29 -11.63 9.47
CA ALA A 25 -25.81 -11.00 10.67
C ALA A 25 -25.14 -9.62 10.79
N TYR A 26 -25.87 -8.59 10.35
CA TYR A 26 -25.61 -7.20 10.72
C TYR A 26 -25.75 -7.08 12.24
N GLY A 27 -24.62 -7.16 12.94
CA GLY A 27 -24.52 -6.83 14.35
C GLY A 27 -24.22 -5.35 14.48
N GLU A 28 -25.24 -4.53 14.69
CA GLU A 28 -25.10 -3.16 15.18
C GLU A 28 -24.49 -3.23 16.60
N SER A 29 -23.16 -3.18 16.67
CA SER A 29 -22.46 -2.96 17.93
C SER A 29 -22.57 -1.47 18.27
N SER A 30 -22.72 -1.15 19.55
CA SER A 30 -22.94 0.18 20.13
C SER A 30 -21.76 1.16 19.99
N CYS A 31 -21.23 1.27 18.77
CA CYS A 31 -20.32 2.28 18.24
C CYS A 31 -20.92 2.70 16.89
N ASP A 32 -22.04 3.43 16.95
CA ASP A 32 -22.89 3.77 15.81
C ASP A 32 -22.14 4.44 14.65
N ASN A 33 -22.28 3.85 13.47
CA ASN A 33 -22.01 4.43 12.14
C ASN A 33 -20.61 4.19 11.55
N ARG A 34 -20.20 2.92 11.40
CA ARG A 34 -19.13 2.55 10.47
C ARG A 34 -19.50 1.37 9.59
N ILE A 35 -19.31 1.56 8.29
CA ILE A 35 -19.03 0.49 7.35
C ILE A 35 -17.80 0.91 6.54
N SER A 36 -16.68 0.23 6.77
CA SER A 36 -15.52 0.24 5.88
C SER A 36 -15.59 -1.03 5.06
N LEU A 37 -15.93 -0.93 3.78
CA LEU A 37 -15.93 -2.07 2.86
C LEU A 37 -14.61 -2.05 2.09
N VAL A 38 -13.75 -3.03 2.36
CA VAL A 38 -12.62 -3.38 1.49
C VAL A 38 -13.12 -4.45 0.52
N PHE A 39 -13.05 -4.18 -0.78
CA PHE A 39 -13.57 -5.11 -1.80
C PHE A 39 -12.45 -5.88 -2.50
N PRO A 40 -12.59 -7.20 -2.72
CA PRO A 40 -11.69 -7.98 -3.56
C PRO A 40 -12.02 -7.73 -5.05
N GLY A 41 -11.48 -6.66 -5.61
CA GLY A 41 -11.43 -6.42 -7.06
C GLY A 41 -10.12 -6.93 -7.68
N PRO A 42 -10.01 -7.07 -9.01
CA PRO A 42 -8.79 -7.53 -9.69
C PRO A 42 -7.57 -6.60 -9.55
N LEU A 43 -7.74 -5.43 -8.90
CA LEU A 43 -6.71 -4.43 -8.59
C LEU A 43 -6.67 -4.04 -7.09
N GLU A 44 -7.36 -4.76 -6.21
CA GLU A 44 -7.34 -4.56 -4.73
C GLU A 44 -7.64 -3.15 -4.16
N GLU A 45 -8.14 -2.17 -4.93
CA GLU A 45 -8.45 -0.83 -4.37
C GLU A 45 -9.82 -0.31 -4.83
N PRO A 46 -10.77 -0.17 -3.88
CA PRO A 46 -11.31 1.18 -3.60
C PRO A 46 -11.68 1.44 -2.13
N ALA A 47 -11.51 2.70 -1.66
CA ALA A 47 -12.07 3.17 -0.39
C ALA A 47 -13.44 3.86 -0.60
N SER A 48 -14.49 3.25 -0.04
CA SER A 48 -15.76 3.92 0.21
C SER A 48 -15.88 4.27 1.68
N TRP A 49 -16.26 5.50 2.01
CA TRP A 49 -16.42 5.93 3.40
C TRP A 49 -17.84 6.42 3.66
N THR A 50 -18.37 6.06 4.84
CA THR A 50 -19.62 6.59 5.37
C THR A 50 -19.33 7.28 6.68
N SER A 51 -19.94 8.45 6.89
CA SER A 51 -19.86 9.15 8.17
C SER A 51 -21.13 9.88 8.49
N THR A 52 -21.41 9.95 9.79
CA THR A 52 -22.46 10.75 10.42
C THR A 52 -21.89 11.93 11.20
N ASP A 53 -20.57 11.97 11.40
CA ASP A 53 -19.87 12.99 12.17
C ASP A 53 -19.60 14.22 11.30
N GLN A 54 -19.76 15.41 11.90
CA GLN A 54 -19.30 16.66 11.29
C GLN A 54 -17.79 16.58 11.03
N SER A 55 -17.42 16.62 9.76
CA SER A 55 -16.04 16.48 9.32
C SER A 55 -15.79 17.36 8.11
N VAL A 56 -14.51 17.61 7.82
CA VAL A 56 -14.09 18.40 6.67
C VAL A 56 -13.24 17.52 5.77
N LEU A 57 -13.71 17.28 4.55
CA LEU A 57 -12.95 16.63 3.51
C LEU A 57 -12.04 17.66 2.85
N ASN A 58 -10.73 17.41 2.85
CA ASN A 58 -9.76 18.24 2.15
C ASN A 58 -9.12 17.46 0.99
N THR A 59 -8.90 18.16 -0.12
CA THR A 59 -8.12 17.71 -1.26
C THR A 59 -7.03 18.73 -1.57
N ALA A 60 -6.21 18.48 -2.59
CA ALA A 60 -5.23 19.46 -3.06
C ALA A 60 -5.86 20.75 -3.61
N LEU A 61 -7.15 20.73 -4.00
CA LEU A 61 -7.83 21.85 -4.67
C LEU A 61 -8.85 22.57 -3.78
N GLY A 62 -9.22 22.01 -2.62
CA GLY A 62 -10.15 22.66 -1.72
C GLY A 62 -10.62 21.80 -0.56
N SER A 63 -11.57 22.34 0.18
CA SER A 63 -12.16 21.71 1.36
C SER A 63 -13.69 21.71 1.26
N TYR A 64 -14.32 20.67 1.78
CA TYR A 64 -15.77 20.52 1.82
C TYR A 64 -16.22 20.02 3.19
N SER A 65 -17.10 20.77 3.84
CA SER A 65 -17.68 20.40 5.14
C SER A 65 -18.86 19.45 4.93
N LEU A 66 -18.78 18.26 5.53
CA LEU A 66 -19.80 17.23 5.36
C LEU A 66 -21.05 17.57 6.16
N VAL A 67 -22.23 17.41 5.55
CA VAL A 67 -23.51 17.64 6.20
C VAL A 67 -24.23 16.31 6.40
N GLY A 68 -24.38 15.89 7.66
CA GLY A 68 -25.13 14.68 7.99
C GLY A 68 -24.44 13.40 7.52
N ARG A 69 -25.19 12.48 6.90
CA ARG A 69 -24.69 11.21 6.37
C ARG A 69 -24.10 11.39 4.98
N ALA A 70 -22.79 11.36 4.86
CA ALA A 70 -22.13 11.41 3.55
C ALA A 70 -21.65 10.01 3.11
N PHE A 71 -21.82 9.71 1.82
CA PHE A 71 -21.16 8.58 1.15
C PHE A 71 -20.08 9.11 0.21
N ILE A 72 -18.81 8.73 0.44
CA ILE A 72 -17.65 9.28 -0.27
C ILE A 72 -17.02 8.21 -1.15
N LEU A 73 -16.80 8.55 -2.43
CA LEU A 73 -16.04 7.79 -3.42
C LEU A 73 -14.90 8.66 -3.95
N SER A 74 -13.68 8.11 -4.03
CA SER A 74 -12.50 8.88 -4.45
C SER A 74 -11.63 8.17 -5.48
N HIS A 75 -11.16 8.93 -6.46
CA HIS A 75 -10.02 8.61 -7.33
C HIS A 75 -8.76 9.37 -6.92
N GLY A 76 -8.94 10.58 -6.40
CA GLY A 76 -7.85 11.45 -5.96
C GLY A 76 -7.48 11.25 -4.50
N ASN A 77 -6.45 11.96 -4.08
CA ASN A 77 -6.04 11.97 -2.68
C ASN A 77 -6.94 12.91 -1.88
N PHE A 78 -7.39 12.46 -0.71
CA PHE A 78 -8.12 13.30 0.24
C PHE A 78 -7.74 12.97 1.68
N THR A 79 -8.02 13.92 2.57
CA THR A 79 -7.91 13.77 4.03
C THR A 79 -9.21 14.20 4.69
N LEU A 80 -9.55 13.59 5.83
CA LEU A 80 -10.72 13.97 6.62
C LEU A 80 -10.28 14.57 7.95
N ASP A 81 -10.57 15.85 8.14
CA ASP A 81 -10.35 16.58 9.39
C ASP A 81 -11.61 16.58 10.26
N GLY A 82 -11.43 16.76 11.58
CA GLY A 82 -12.53 16.89 12.54
C GLY A 82 -13.13 15.57 13.02
N VAL A 83 -12.72 14.45 12.41
CA VAL A 83 -13.05 13.12 12.91
C VAL A 83 -12.05 12.75 14.02
N PRO A 84 -12.50 12.32 15.21
CA PRO A 84 -11.59 11.94 16.31
C PRO A 84 -10.55 10.90 15.87
N VAL A 85 -9.32 10.96 16.40
CA VAL A 85 -8.26 9.98 16.02
C VAL A 85 -8.60 8.53 16.36
N SER A 86 -9.45 8.29 17.36
CA SER A 86 -10.04 6.97 17.65
C SER A 86 -11.00 6.49 16.55
N ASN A 87 -11.49 7.42 15.74
CA ASN A 87 -12.44 7.26 14.65
C ASN A 87 -11.75 7.51 13.28
N THR A 88 -10.49 7.91 13.23
CA THR A 88 -9.73 7.96 11.97
C THR A 88 -8.54 7.04 12.12
N TYR A 89 -8.68 5.81 11.67
CA TYR A 89 -7.51 5.06 11.24
C TYR A 89 -6.91 5.80 10.05
N SER A 90 -6.04 6.78 10.33
CA SER A 90 -5.16 7.54 9.42
C SER A 90 -5.59 7.48 7.95
N CYS A 91 -6.75 8.08 7.63
CA CYS A 91 -7.34 7.99 6.30
C CYS A 91 -6.64 8.99 5.36
N TYR A 92 -5.39 8.68 5.03
CA TYR A 92 -4.74 9.21 3.84
C TYR A 92 -5.04 8.22 2.73
N TYR A 93 -5.94 8.60 1.83
CA TYR A 93 -6.27 7.76 0.68
C TYR A 93 -5.47 8.23 -0.53
N THR A 94 -4.87 7.30 -1.26
CA THR A 94 -4.16 7.58 -2.51
C THR A 94 -4.59 6.63 -3.62
N GLY A 95 -5.15 7.17 -4.70
CA GLY A 95 -5.57 6.42 -5.88
C GLY A 95 -6.89 5.66 -5.69
N GLY A 96 -7.77 5.61 -6.69
CA GLY A 96 -9.01 4.83 -6.58
C GLY A 96 -9.75 4.61 -7.89
N TYR A 97 -10.77 3.74 -7.83
CA TYR A 97 -11.60 3.33 -8.96
C TYR A 97 -13.09 3.63 -8.68
N TYR A 98 -13.85 4.00 -9.73
CA TYR A 98 -15.29 4.23 -9.61
C TYR A 98 -15.95 2.89 -9.95
N PRO A 99 -16.59 2.22 -8.99
CA PRO A 99 -17.29 0.98 -9.29
C PRO A 99 -18.44 1.26 -10.28
N PRO A 100 -18.90 0.25 -11.04
CA PRO A 100 -20.08 0.41 -11.87
C PRO A 100 -21.30 0.85 -11.04
N GLN A 101 -22.21 1.62 -11.65
CA GLN A 101 -23.38 2.21 -10.96
C GLN A 101 -24.19 1.16 -10.17
N SER A 102 -24.39 -0.03 -10.73
CA SER A 102 -25.11 -1.12 -10.08
C SER A 102 -24.51 -1.51 -8.71
N ARG A 103 -23.20 -1.36 -8.54
CA ARG A 103 -22.51 -1.65 -7.29
C ARG A 103 -22.65 -0.50 -6.30
N VAL A 104 -22.64 0.75 -6.79
CA VAL A 104 -22.96 1.92 -5.95
C VAL A 104 -24.39 1.81 -5.42
N ASP A 105 -25.33 1.41 -6.27
CA ASP A 105 -26.73 1.19 -5.89
C ASP A 105 -26.86 0.12 -4.80
N GLU A 106 -26.14 -1.00 -4.93
CA GLU A 106 -26.12 -2.07 -3.92
C GLU A 106 -25.53 -1.60 -2.58
N ILE A 107 -24.46 -0.82 -2.59
CA ILE A 107 -23.81 -0.32 -1.36
C ILE A 107 -24.70 0.72 -0.67
N THR A 108 -25.32 1.60 -1.45
CA THR A 108 -26.18 2.67 -0.92
C THR A 108 -27.56 2.18 -0.53
N ALA A 109 -27.95 0.97 -0.94
CA ALA A 109 -29.19 0.32 -0.53
C ALA A 109 -29.21 0.08 0.99
N GLY A 110 -29.99 0.91 1.70
CA GLY A 110 -30.15 0.85 3.16
C GLY A 110 -29.32 1.88 3.93
N LEU A 111 -28.32 2.51 3.30
CA LEU A 111 -27.55 3.59 3.93
C LEU A 111 -28.32 4.91 3.99
N ALA A 112 -29.08 5.19 2.93
CA ALA A 112 -29.82 6.44 2.73
C ALA A 112 -28.96 7.68 3.06
N PRO A 113 -27.83 7.90 2.36
CA PRO A 113 -26.98 9.06 2.60
C PRO A 113 -27.76 10.37 2.30
N ASP A 114 -27.41 11.43 3.01
CA ASP A 114 -27.89 12.80 2.75
C ASP A 114 -27.15 13.40 1.54
N GLU A 115 -25.86 13.04 1.38
CA GLU A 115 -24.99 13.55 0.32
C GLU A 115 -24.08 12.44 -0.24
N CYS A 116 -23.83 12.49 -1.55
CA CYS A 116 -22.87 11.64 -2.24
C CYS A 116 -21.71 12.49 -2.73
N ILE A 117 -20.49 12.15 -2.31
CA ILE A 117 -19.30 12.95 -2.57
C ILE A 117 -18.36 12.16 -3.45
N PHE A 118 -17.94 12.78 -4.55
CA PHE A 118 -17.05 12.20 -5.54
C PHE A 118 -15.79 13.06 -5.62
N VAL A 119 -14.63 12.47 -5.34
CA VAL A 119 -13.34 13.14 -5.43
C VAL A 119 -12.61 12.63 -6.67
N GLU A 120 -12.44 13.51 -7.66
CA GLU A 120 -11.73 13.18 -8.89
C GLU A 120 -10.21 13.08 -8.67
N GLU A 121 -9.50 12.44 -9.60
CA GLU A 121 -8.03 12.34 -9.60
C GLU A 121 -7.34 13.71 -9.53
N SER A 122 -7.96 14.74 -10.13
CA SER A 122 -7.50 16.13 -10.05
C SER A 122 -7.55 16.73 -8.64
N GLY A 123 -8.26 16.10 -7.71
CA GLY A 123 -8.62 16.65 -6.40
C GLY A 123 -9.92 17.46 -6.42
N THR A 124 -10.63 17.52 -7.55
CA THR A 124 -11.93 18.22 -7.63
C THR A 124 -12.99 17.45 -6.84
N ILE A 125 -13.74 18.16 -5.99
CA ILE A 125 -14.83 17.60 -5.19
C ILE A 125 -16.16 17.87 -5.90
N ARG A 126 -16.94 16.83 -6.15
CA ARG A 126 -18.34 16.93 -6.62
C ARG A 126 -19.27 16.39 -5.56
N VAL A 127 -20.33 17.14 -5.29
CA VAL A 127 -21.36 16.75 -4.33
C VAL A 127 -22.67 16.62 -5.06
N ASN A 128 -23.29 15.45 -4.96
CA ASN A 128 -24.60 15.16 -5.53
C ASN A 128 -25.57 14.84 -4.40
N THR A 129 -26.79 15.38 -4.50
CA THR A 129 -27.91 14.92 -3.67
C THR A 129 -28.37 13.56 -4.21
N PRO A 130 -28.47 12.51 -3.37
CA PRO A 130 -28.93 11.20 -3.82
C PRO A 130 -30.37 11.27 -4.36
N VAL A 131 -30.63 10.51 -5.42
CA VAL A 131 -31.96 10.42 -6.06
C VAL A 131 -32.56 9.08 -5.69
N ASN A 132 -33.69 9.10 -4.98
CA ASN A 132 -34.32 7.89 -4.42
C ASN A 132 -33.37 7.04 -3.55
N GLY A 133 -32.47 7.70 -2.82
CA GLY A 133 -31.47 7.03 -1.96
C GLY A 133 -30.26 6.46 -2.71
N SER A 134 -30.18 6.60 -4.04
CA SER A 134 -29.03 6.17 -4.85
C SER A 134 -28.11 7.34 -5.18
N CYS A 135 -26.80 7.09 -5.07
CA CYS A 135 -25.74 7.99 -5.51
C CYS A 135 -25.46 7.79 -7.00
N ILE A 136 -25.87 8.75 -7.84
CA ILE A 136 -25.60 8.70 -9.28
C ILE A 136 -24.18 9.19 -9.56
N LEU A 137 -23.37 8.34 -10.19
CA LEU A 137 -22.01 8.67 -10.61
C LEU A 137 -22.01 9.80 -11.66
N PRO A 138 -21.07 10.77 -11.57
CA PRO A 138 -20.89 11.75 -12.62
C PRO A 138 -20.46 11.06 -13.92
N ALA A 139 -21.01 11.53 -15.06
CA ALA A 139 -20.60 11.03 -16.37
C ALA A 139 -19.10 11.28 -16.59
N ILE A 140 -18.36 10.23 -16.96
CA ILE A 140 -16.93 10.34 -17.29
C ILE A 140 -16.80 11.25 -18.52
N PRO A 141 -15.97 12.30 -18.50
CA PRO A 141 -15.77 13.13 -19.67
C PRO A 141 -15.19 12.27 -20.79
N THR A 142 -15.87 12.24 -21.95
CA THR A 142 -15.36 11.54 -23.12
C THR A 142 -14.00 12.11 -23.50
N PRO A 143 -12.93 11.29 -23.64
CA PRO A 143 -11.62 11.80 -24.00
C PRO A 143 -11.72 12.56 -25.32
N THR A 144 -11.40 13.85 -25.29
CA THR A 144 -11.36 14.67 -26.51
C THR A 144 -10.09 14.27 -27.26
N SER A 145 -10.24 13.73 -28.47
CA SER A 145 -9.10 13.36 -29.30
C SER A 145 -8.25 14.59 -29.59
N THR A 146 -7.07 14.66 -28.97
CA THR A 146 -6.11 15.72 -29.27
C THR A 146 -5.48 15.39 -30.63
N PRO A 147 -5.53 16.28 -31.63
CA PRO A 147 -4.95 16.00 -32.94
C PRO A 147 -3.44 15.86 -32.83
N THR A 148 -2.93 14.66 -33.13
CA THR A 148 -1.49 14.37 -33.15
C THR A 148 -0.84 15.10 -34.32
N THR A 149 0.05 16.07 -34.04
CA THR A 149 0.87 16.70 -35.08
C THR A 149 1.91 15.70 -35.59
N VAL A 150 1.83 15.33 -36.87
CA VAL A 150 2.79 14.42 -37.53
C VAL A 150 4.15 15.13 -37.66
N PRO A 151 5.26 14.55 -37.18
CA PRO A 151 6.57 15.17 -37.32
C PRO A 151 6.99 15.23 -38.79
N THR A 152 7.33 16.43 -39.25
CA THR A 152 7.81 16.69 -40.61
C THR A 152 9.26 16.22 -40.73
N LYS A 153 9.56 15.40 -41.75
CA LYS A 153 10.93 14.87 -41.98
C LYS A 153 11.90 16.03 -42.32
N THR A 154 12.88 16.25 -41.46
CA THR A 154 14.00 17.17 -41.72
C THR A 154 14.96 16.56 -42.74
N ALA A 155 15.36 17.34 -43.75
CA ALA A 155 16.25 16.90 -44.83
C ALA A 155 17.70 16.74 -44.34
N THR A 156 18.33 15.64 -44.73
CA THR A 156 19.75 15.31 -44.49
C THR A 156 20.66 16.22 -45.31
N PRO A 157 21.67 16.89 -44.72
CA PRO A 157 22.63 17.69 -45.48
C PRO A 157 23.62 16.80 -46.25
N THR A 158 23.81 17.10 -47.53
CA THR A 158 24.75 16.44 -48.45
C THR A 158 26.18 16.92 -48.21
N ALA A 159 27.13 16.01 -47.99
CA ALA A 159 28.55 16.32 -47.82
C ALA A 159 29.16 16.83 -49.13
N THR A 160 29.80 18.01 -49.06
CA THR A 160 30.56 18.61 -50.17
C THR A 160 32.04 18.27 -49.99
N ALA A 161 32.66 17.66 -51.00
CA ALA A 161 34.09 17.37 -51.03
C ALA A 161 34.90 18.67 -51.25
N THR A 162 35.91 18.90 -50.40
CA THR A 162 36.78 20.10 -50.45
C THR A 162 38.23 19.62 -50.67
N PRO A 163 39.05 20.33 -51.50
CA PRO A 163 40.31 19.80 -52.02
C PRO A 163 41.45 19.74 -51.00
N THR A 164 42.33 18.76 -51.25
CA THR A 164 43.54 18.40 -50.52
C THR A 164 44.56 19.54 -50.53
N THR A 165 44.97 20.03 -49.36
CA THR A 165 46.12 20.93 -49.17
C THR A 165 47.22 20.23 -48.36
N VAL A 166 48.45 20.63 -48.68
CA VAL A 166 49.75 20.06 -48.29
C VAL A 166 49.96 20.08 -46.77
N PRO A 167 50.51 19.01 -46.15
CA PRO A 167 50.68 18.94 -44.71
C PRO A 167 51.82 19.87 -44.27
N THR A 168 51.46 20.95 -43.58
CA THR A 168 52.39 21.69 -42.72
C THR A 168 52.36 21.00 -41.36
N ALA A 169 53.53 20.78 -40.75
CA ALA A 169 53.62 20.16 -39.43
C ALA A 169 52.98 21.07 -38.37
N THR A 170 51.69 20.88 -38.15
CA THR A 170 50.90 21.55 -37.12
C THR A 170 51.38 21.06 -35.75
N PRO A 171 51.61 21.93 -34.75
CA PRO A 171 51.98 21.52 -33.41
C PRO A 171 50.95 20.51 -32.89
N THR A 172 51.45 19.38 -32.39
CA THR A 172 50.63 18.32 -31.80
C THR A 172 49.81 18.94 -30.66
N ALA A 173 48.51 19.10 -30.89
CA ALA A 173 47.58 19.56 -29.88
C ALA A 173 47.68 18.60 -28.70
N THR A 174 48.12 19.12 -27.56
CA THR A 174 48.08 18.40 -26.29
C THR A 174 46.61 18.08 -26.06
N LEU A 175 46.25 16.80 -26.15
CA LEU A 175 44.87 16.36 -25.92
C LEU A 175 44.48 16.78 -24.51
N GLU A 176 43.60 17.77 -24.43
CA GLU A 176 42.92 18.13 -23.20
C GLU A 176 42.32 16.84 -22.61
N PRO A 177 42.55 16.53 -21.32
CA PRO A 177 42.06 15.30 -20.74
C PRO A 177 40.56 15.19 -21.01
N SER A 178 40.16 14.10 -21.66
CA SER A 178 38.75 13.81 -21.92
C SER A 178 37.99 13.98 -20.60
N PRO A 179 36.89 14.74 -20.58
CA PRO A 179 36.16 14.98 -19.34
C PRO A 179 35.83 13.62 -18.73
N THR A 180 36.32 13.39 -17.52
CA THR A 180 35.99 12.18 -16.77
C THR A 180 34.48 12.19 -16.60
N ALA A 181 33.80 11.20 -17.15
CA ALA A 181 32.35 11.09 -17.04
C ALA A 181 31.99 11.10 -15.55
N THR A 182 31.29 12.15 -15.11
CA THR A 182 30.73 12.21 -13.76
C THR A 182 29.70 11.09 -13.67
N GLU A 183 29.94 10.11 -12.80
CA GLU A 183 28.97 9.04 -12.55
C GLU A 183 27.62 9.67 -12.17
N ILE A 184 26.56 9.30 -12.90
CA ILE A 184 25.19 9.66 -12.54
C ILE A 184 24.86 8.85 -11.29
N PRO A 185 24.44 9.48 -10.19
CA PRO A 185 24.10 8.75 -8.98
C PRO A 185 22.89 7.84 -9.27
N VAL A 186 23.09 6.53 -9.18
CA VAL A 186 22.01 5.54 -9.28
C VAL A 186 20.95 5.84 -8.22
N ARG A 187 19.68 5.97 -8.60
CA ARG A 187 18.61 6.18 -7.61
C ARG A 187 18.28 4.84 -6.95
N LEU A 188 18.44 4.76 -5.64
CA LEU A 188 17.91 3.68 -4.80
C LEU A 188 16.65 4.18 -4.08
N VAL A 189 15.63 3.33 -3.95
CA VAL A 189 14.47 3.57 -3.07
C VAL A 189 14.21 2.31 -2.26
N LEU A 190 14.29 2.40 -0.93
CA LEU A 190 13.95 1.31 -0.02
C LEU A 190 12.50 1.43 0.44
N GLU A 191 11.76 0.37 0.17
CA GLU A 191 10.38 0.15 0.57
C GLU A 191 10.23 -1.27 1.16
N GLY A 192 8.99 -1.74 1.24
CA GLY A 192 8.64 -3.05 1.75
C GLY A 192 7.67 -2.94 2.91
N GLY A 193 7.77 -3.87 3.85
CA GLY A 193 6.84 -3.91 4.97
C GLY A 193 6.80 -5.24 5.67
N ILE A 194 5.78 -5.38 6.51
CA ILE A 194 5.49 -6.61 7.23
C ILE A 194 4.09 -7.07 6.86
N ASN A 195 3.99 -8.29 6.34
CA ASN A 195 2.72 -8.95 6.07
C ASN A 195 2.35 -9.82 7.27
N LYS A 196 1.27 -9.48 7.96
CA LYS A 196 0.73 -10.28 9.06
C LYS A 196 -0.49 -11.07 8.58
N PRO A 197 -0.57 -12.39 8.85
CA PRO A 197 -1.80 -13.14 8.69
C PRO A 197 -2.89 -12.54 9.57
N SER A 198 -4.14 -12.72 9.13
CA SER A 198 -5.31 -12.19 9.80
C SER A 198 -5.41 -12.68 11.24
N ASP A 199 -5.16 -11.78 12.19
CA ASP A 199 -5.68 -11.89 13.54
C ASP A 199 -7.06 -11.22 13.58
N ASN A 200 -8.11 -12.02 13.74
CA ASN A 200 -9.49 -11.55 13.91
C ASN A 200 -10.06 -10.71 12.75
N GLY A 201 -9.57 -10.87 11.52
CA GLY A 201 -10.00 -10.08 10.37
C GLY A 201 -9.00 -9.01 9.93
N ASP A 202 -8.04 -8.63 10.79
CA ASP A 202 -7.03 -7.60 10.51
C ASP A 202 -5.79 -8.14 9.77
N SER A 203 -5.94 -9.01 8.77
CA SER A 203 -4.79 -9.30 7.87
C SER A 203 -4.42 -7.99 7.20
N GLY A 204 -3.16 -7.61 7.31
CA GLY A 204 -2.74 -6.29 6.84
C GLY A 204 -1.28 -6.27 6.46
N TRP A 205 -1.03 -5.86 5.23
CA TRP A 205 0.27 -5.33 4.85
C TRP A 205 0.53 -4.04 5.63
N VAL A 206 1.62 -4.00 6.38
CA VAL A 206 2.11 -2.78 7.05
C VAL A 206 3.23 -2.20 6.18
N PRO A 207 2.95 -1.22 5.31
CA PRO A 207 3.95 -0.66 4.40
C PRO A 207 5.01 0.14 5.17
N MET A 208 6.25 0.02 4.73
CA MET A 208 7.42 0.69 5.29
C MET A 208 8.24 1.30 4.16
N GLN A 209 8.73 2.51 4.38
CA GLN A 209 9.59 3.24 3.46
C GLN A 209 10.84 3.72 4.21
N ASN A 210 11.84 4.22 3.48
CA ASN A 210 13.02 4.81 4.10
C ASN A 210 12.66 5.84 5.20
N GLY A 211 13.20 5.64 6.40
CA GLY A 211 12.94 6.42 7.61
C GLY A 211 11.79 5.90 8.49
N SER A 212 10.98 4.93 8.03
CA SER A 212 9.84 4.43 8.79
C SER A 212 10.23 3.70 10.08
N SER A 213 9.38 3.86 11.10
CA SER A 213 9.41 3.08 12.34
C SER A 213 7.99 2.63 12.70
N ALA A 214 7.80 1.35 12.99
CA ALA A 214 6.48 0.79 13.31
C ALA A 214 6.49 -0.08 14.57
N ASN A 215 5.35 -0.13 15.25
CA ASN A 215 5.07 -1.09 16.32
C ASN A 215 3.95 -2.01 15.84
N ILE A 216 4.23 -3.29 15.74
CA ILE A 216 3.32 -4.29 15.19
C ILE A 216 2.96 -5.27 16.30
N VAL A 217 1.66 -5.50 16.41
CA VAL A 217 1.11 -6.50 17.32
C VAL A 217 0.56 -7.63 16.47
N THR A 218 1.07 -8.84 16.68
CA THR A 218 0.51 -10.04 16.04
C THR A 218 0.79 -11.28 16.90
N GLN A 219 -0.13 -12.24 16.86
CA GLN A 219 0.04 -13.54 17.51
C GLN A 219 0.45 -14.65 16.53
N PHE A 220 0.47 -14.34 15.23
CA PHE A 220 0.77 -15.28 14.15
C PHE A 220 2.16 -15.03 13.57
N ASN A 221 2.70 -16.04 12.88
CA ASN A 221 3.91 -15.85 12.09
C ASN A 221 3.67 -14.79 11.03
N TYR A 222 4.67 -13.96 10.75
CA TYR A 222 4.57 -12.86 9.79
C TYR A 222 5.73 -12.93 8.80
N ASP A 223 5.53 -12.29 7.65
CA ASP A 223 6.57 -12.13 6.65
C ASP A 223 7.15 -10.72 6.74
N THR A 224 8.47 -10.62 6.84
CA THR A 224 9.20 -9.37 6.61
C THR A 224 9.57 -9.35 5.13
N VAL A 225 9.11 -8.33 4.40
CA VAL A 225 9.32 -8.21 2.95
C VAL A 225 10.01 -6.90 2.61
N PRO A 226 11.35 -6.82 2.72
CA PRO A 226 12.16 -5.73 2.19
C PRO A 226 12.13 -5.69 0.66
N ALA A 227 11.89 -4.51 0.11
CA ALA A 227 11.92 -4.26 -1.33
C ALA A 227 12.80 -3.05 -1.63
N ALA A 228 13.75 -3.19 -2.55
CA ALA A 228 14.64 -2.11 -2.95
C ALA A 228 14.57 -1.91 -4.47
N TYR A 229 14.25 -0.69 -4.88
CA TYR A 229 14.12 -0.29 -6.27
C TYR A 229 15.36 0.45 -6.75
N SER A 230 15.87 0.08 -7.92
CA SER A 230 17.05 0.67 -8.56
C SER A 230 16.97 0.58 -10.09
N GLU A 231 18.02 0.99 -10.79
CA GLU A 231 18.16 0.64 -12.20
C GLU A 231 18.31 -0.89 -12.37
N PRO A 232 17.73 -1.49 -13.41
CA PRO A 232 17.91 -2.91 -13.70
C PRO A 232 19.39 -3.30 -13.82
N GLY A 233 19.77 -4.44 -13.24
CA GLY A 233 21.16 -4.92 -13.22
C GLY A 233 22.04 -4.30 -12.14
N THR A 234 21.54 -3.34 -11.37
CA THR A 234 22.26 -2.78 -10.22
C THR A 234 22.39 -3.81 -9.11
N THR A 235 23.60 -3.95 -8.55
CA THR A 235 23.82 -4.77 -7.35
C THR A 235 23.50 -3.96 -6.10
N ILE A 236 22.49 -4.40 -5.35
CA ILE A 236 22.03 -3.82 -4.10
C ILE A 236 22.59 -4.66 -2.95
N LYS A 237 23.10 -3.97 -1.94
CA LYS A 237 23.40 -4.54 -0.63
C LYS A 237 22.21 -4.33 0.28
N LEU A 238 21.76 -5.39 0.94
CA LEU A 238 20.63 -5.34 1.87
C LEU A 238 21.00 -6.10 3.14
N VAL A 239 20.73 -5.50 4.29
CA VAL A 239 20.97 -6.09 5.60
C VAL A 239 19.65 -6.13 6.37
N VAL A 240 19.31 -7.30 6.92
CA VAL A 240 18.11 -7.47 7.74
C VAL A 240 18.51 -8.01 9.11
N TRP A 241 18.44 -7.14 10.11
CA TRP A 241 18.57 -7.50 11.52
C TRP A 241 17.25 -8.14 11.96
N ILE A 242 17.27 -9.45 12.11
CA ILE A 242 16.14 -10.26 12.58
C ILE A 242 16.68 -11.60 13.09
N ASP A 243 15.97 -12.24 14.02
CA ASP A 243 16.36 -13.55 14.52
C ASP A 243 16.40 -14.60 13.40
N LYS A 244 17.39 -15.49 13.44
CA LYS A 244 17.49 -16.60 12.51
C LYS A 244 16.46 -17.68 12.85
N GLU A 245 15.33 -17.64 12.17
CA GLU A 245 14.30 -18.69 12.27
C GLU A 245 14.32 -19.64 11.06
N SER A 246 14.42 -19.08 9.85
CA SER A 246 14.52 -19.84 8.60
C SER A 246 15.43 -19.12 7.61
N ASP A 247 15.86 -19.85 6.57
CA ASP A 247 16.58 -19.24 5.46
C ASP A 247 15.63 -18.32 4.66
N PRO A 248 16.11 -17.15 4.17
CA PRO A 248 15.33 -16.24 3.35
C PRO A 248 15.02 -16.78 1.95
N THR A 249 14.00 -16.20 1.32
CA THR A 249 13.71 -16.41 -0.10
C THR A 249 13.89 -15.09 -0.87
N ILE A 250 14.63 -15.11 -1.97
CA ILE A 250 14.68 -13.97 -2.91
C ILE A 250 13.48 -14.11 -3.86
N LEU A 251 12.55 -13.16 -3.81
CA LEU A 251 11.34 -13.15 -4.63
C LEU A 251 11.59 -12.50 -5.99
N ASN A 252 12.32 -11.38 -6.00
CA ASN A 252 12.73 -10.66 -7.21
C ASN A 252 14.21 -10.29 -7.14
N GLY A 253 14.88 -10.37 -8.30
CA GLY A 253 16.34 -10.22 -8.40
C GLY A 253 17.07 -11.56 -8.41
N THR A 254 18.40 -11.50 -8.51
CA THR A 254 19.28 -12.68 -8.41
C THR A 254 20.45 -12.37 -7.50
N GLY A 255 20.84 -13.30 -6.64
CA GLY A 255 21.85 -12.98 -5.64
C GLY A 255 22.14 -14.10 -4.66
N THR A 256 22.81 -13.71 -3.59
CA THR A 256 23.19 -14.59 -2.49
C THR A 256 22.84 -13.95 -1.17
N PHE A 257 22.71 -14.78 -0.14
CA PHE A 257 22.54 -14.34 1.23
C PHE A 257 23.40 -15.18 2.16
N GLU A 258 23.82 -14.59 3.26
CA GLU A 258 24.54 -15.28 4.32
C GLU A 258 24.10 -14.80 5.70
N TRP A 259 24.15 -15.71 6.68
CA TRP A 259 23.90 -15.35 8.07
C TRP A 259 25.18 -14.82 8.69
N ASN A 260 25.16 -13.57 9.13
CA ASN A 260 26.30 -12.94 9.78
C ASN A 260 26.37 -13.32 11.26
N ALA A 261 27.58 -13.51 11.79
CA ALA A 261 27.83 -13.81 13.20
C ALA A 261 27.35 -12.71 14.16
N ALA A 262 27.18 -11.48 13.68
CA ALA A 262 26.62 -10.36 14.44
C ALA A 262 25.08 -10.42 14.60
N GLY A 263 24.39 -11.38 13.99
CA GLY A 263 22.96 -11.60 14.20
C GLY A 263 22.05 -10.95 13.16
N TYR A 264 22.47 -10.92 11.90
CA TYR A 264 21.67 -10.39 10.79
C TYR A 264 21.90 -11.20 9.51
N TRP A 265 20.97 -11.07 8.56
CA TRP A 265 21.15 -11.56 7.19
C TRP A 265 21.81 -10.50 6.32
N ASP A 266 22.89 -10.87 5.63
CA ASP A 266 23.56 -10.06 4.62
C ASP A 266 23.17 -10.56 3.23
N PHE A 267 22.69 -9.66 2.37
CA PHE A 267 22.24 -9.95 1.02
C PHE A 267 23.04 -9.15 0.00
N THR A 268 23.39 -9.83 -1.09
CA THR A 268 23.93 -9.19 -2.30
C THR A 268 23.06 -9.60 -3.48
N ILE A 269 22.22 -8.68 -3.96
CA ILE A 269 21.17 -8.97 -4.95
C ILE A 269 21.30 -8.01 -6.13
N MET A 270 21.41 -8.56 -7.33
CA MET A 270 21.26 -7.83 -8.58
C MET A 270 19.77 -7.65 -8.88
N ALA A 271 19.32 -6.40 -8.99
CA ALA A 271 17.93 -6.06 -9.26
C ALA A 271 17.50 -6.53 -10.66
N THR A 272 16.41 -7.28 -10.74
CA THR A 272 15.81 -7.71 -12.02
C THR A 272 14.63 -6.80 -12.30
N ASN A 273 14.58 -6.19 -13.50
CA ASN A 273 13.58 -5.18 -13.86
C ASN A 273 13.51 -4.00 -12.87
N GLY A 274 14.64 -3.71 -12.19
CA GLY A 274 14.75 -2.61 -11.24
C GLY A 274 14.23 -2.91 -9.83
N LEU A 275 13.94 -4.18 -9.50
CA LEU A 275 13.49 -4.60 -8.18
C LEU A 275 14.39 -5.72 -7.61
N ALA A 276 14.79 -5.54 -6.35
CA ALA A 276 15.26 -6.61 -5.48
C ALA A 276 14.28 -6.78 -4.31
N GLU A 277 13.72 -7.96 -4.15
CA GLU A 277 12.71 -8.23 -3.12
C GLU A 277 13.01 -9.56 -2.44
N ILE A 278 12.92 -9.57 -1.11
CA ILE A 278 13.17 -10.76 -0.29
C ILE A 278 12.01 -11.00 0.66
N LYS A 279 11.84 -12.24 1.06
CA LYS A 279 10.88 -12.68 2.07
C LYS A 279 11.60 -13.41 3.19
N LEU A 280 11.36 -12.97 4.42
CA LEU A 280 11.79 -13.63 5.64
C LEU A 280 10.57 -13.98 6.49
N VAL A 281 10.42 -15.24 6.86
CA VAL A 281 9.33 -15.70 7.73
C VAL A 281 9.82 -15.61 9.18
N SER A 282 8.98 -15.10 10.08
CA SER A 282 9.33 -14.98 11.50
C SER A 282 8.12 -15.20 12.41
N SER A 283 8.40 -15.57 13.65
CA SER A 283 7.42 -15.77 14.71
C SER A 283 7.42 -14.58 15.69
N PRO A 284 6.28 -14.21 16.29
CA PRO A 284 6.21 -13.12 17.27
C PRO A 284 6.70 -13.54 18.66
N SER A 285 7.44 -14.65 18.77
CA SER A 285 7.85 -15.22 20.06
C SER A 285 9.02 -14.44 20.68
N GLY A 286 8.94 -14.07 21.96
CA GLY A 286 10.01 -13.37 22.69
C GLY A 286 9.58 -12.03 23.28
N LEU A 287 10.18 -11.64 24.41
CA LEU A 287 9.91 -10.38 25.12
C LEU A 287 11.21 -9.57 25.24
N PRO A 288 11.17 -8.21 25.20
CA PRO A 288 9.99 -7.33 25.09
C PRO A 288 9.49 -7.09 23.65
N GLY A 289 9.78 -8.00 22.72
CA GLY A 289 9.38 -7.94 21.31
C GLY A 289 10.59 -8.16 20.40
N LYS A 290 10.34 -8.58 19.17
CA LYS A 290 11.39 -8.75 18.16
C LYS A 290 11.66 -7.43 17.47
N PHE A 291 12.92 -7.02 17.47
CA PHE A 291 13.37 -5.86 16.72
C PHE A 291 13.76 -6.30 15.30
N ILE A 292 13.25 -5.57 14.32
CA ILE A 292 13.57 -5.74 12.90
C ILE A 292 14.14 -4.42 12.41
N LYS A 293 15.32 -4.47 11.78
CA LYS A 293 15.90 -3.33 11.07
C LYS A 293 16.38 -3.76 9.71
N VAL A 294 15.97 -2.99 8.71
CA VAL A 294 16.35 -3.20 7.32
C VAL A 294 17.20 -2.03 6.88
N GLU A 295 18.31 -2.33 6.23
CA GLU A 295 19.18 -1.35 5.59
C GLU A 295 19.43 -1.75 4.14
N ALA A 296 19.45 -0.79 3.23
CA ALA A 296 19.82 -1.03 1.83
C ALA A 296 20.68 0.12 1.28
N TRP A 297 21.64 -0.23 0.43
CA TRP A 297 22.51 0.74 -0.26
C TRP A 297 23.08 0.17 -1.57
N VAL A 298 23.58 1.07 -2.42
CA VAL A 298 24.31 0.76 -3.66
C VAL A 298 25.66 1.45 -3.61
N GLY A 299 26.75 0.70 -3.79
CA GLY A 299 28.11 1.25 -3.77
C GLY A 299 28.41 2.02 -2.47
N ASN A 300 28.74 3.30 -2.60
CA ASN A 300 29.08 4.19 -1.48
C ASN A 300 27.92 5.13 -1.08
N GLN A 301 26.70 4.85 -1.52
CA GLN A 301 25.55 5.69 -1.16
C GLN A 301 25.20 5.60 0.33
N ALA A 302 24.56 6.65 0.84
CA ALA A 302 24.01 6.64 2.19
C ALA A 302 22.98 5.50 2.33
N HIS A 303 22.99 4.85 3.48
CA HIS A 303 22.08 3.75 3.77
C HIS A 303 20.65 4.28 3.87
N GLN A 304 19.72 3.60 3.21
CA GLN A 304 18.30 3.76 3.48
C GLN A 304 17.88 2.72 4.50
N THR A 305 17.00 3.09 5.43
CA THR A 305 16.66 2.23 6.56
C THR A 305 15.20 2.31 6.96
N TRP A 306 14.62 1.21 7.40
CA TRP A 306 13.38 1.23 8.18
C TRP A 306 13.44 0.19 9.30
N GLN A 307 12.61 0.35 10.32
CA GLN A 307 12.63 -0.51 11.50
C GLN A 307 11.23 -0.82 12.03
N ALA A 308 11.07 -1.98 12.66
CA ALA A 308 9.83 -2.37 13.31
C ALA A 308 10.12 -3.10 14.63
N THR A 309 9.22 -2.94 15.59
CA THR A 309 9.15 -3.81 16.77
C THR A 309 7.90 -4.66 16.67
N VAL A 310 8.05 -5.98 16.67
CA VAL A 310 6.93 -6.93 16.60
C VAL A 310 6.73 -7.59 17.95
N SER A 311 5.50 -7.58 18.47
CA SER A 311 5.15 -8.11 19.78
C SER A 311 3.88 -8.96 19.73
N LYS A 312 3.77 -9.91 20.66
CA LYS A 312 2.54 -10.66 20.92
C LYS A 312 1.65 -9.82 21.84
N GLY A 313 0.41 -9.56 21.45
CA GLY A 313 -0.45 -8.50 22.02
C GLY A 313 -0.64 -8.45 23.54
N VAL A 314 -0.83 -7.20 23.98
CA VAL A 314 -1.17 -6.64 25.30
C VAL A 314 -0.27 -7.10 26.46
N TYR A 315 0.69 -6.25 26.82
CA TYR A 315 1.32 -6.30 28.13
C TYR A 315 0.29 -5.90 29.20
N GLU A 316 -0.19 -6.86 29.98
CA GLU A 316 -0.62 -6.53 31.35
C GLU A 316 0.65 -6.19 32.13
N VAL A 317 1.00 -4.90 32.16
CA VAL A 317 2.02 -4.41 33.07
C VAL A 317 1.44 -4.53 34.48
N PHE A 318 1.74 -5.63 35.16
CA PHE A 318 1.61 -5.70 36.61
C PHE A 318 2.66 -4.76 37.20
N LEU A 319 2.33 -3.47 37.31
CA LEU A 319 3.04 -2.58 38.22
C LEU A 319 2.83 -3.16 39.62
N PRO A 320 3.90 -3.53 40.37
CA PRO A 320 3.74 -3.76 41.79
C PRO A 320 3.30 -2.43 42.40
N LEU A 321 2.01 -2.33 42.73
CA LEU A 321 1.47 -1.30 43.61
C LEU A 321 2.20 -1.46 44.95
N ILE A 322 3.33 -0.76 45.12
CA ILE A 322 3.89 -0.51 46.43
C ILE A 322 2.97 0.54 47.06
N LEU A 323 1.86 0.07 47.63
CA LEU A 323 1.11 0.84 48.60
C LEU A 323 2.02 1.03 49.82
N ARG A 324 2.40 2.28 50.10
CA ARG A 324 2.93 2.68 51.40
C ARG A 324 1.80 2.98 52.35
#